data_AF-F9EJ87-F1
#
_entry.id   AF-F9EJ87-F1
#
_cell.length_a   1.000
_cell.length_b   1.000
_cell.length_c   1.000
_cell.angle_alpha   90.00
_cell.angle_beta   90.00
_cell.angle_gamma   90.00
#
_symmetry.space_group_name_H-M   'P 1'
#
loop_
_entity.id
_entity.type
_entity.pdbx_description
1 polymer ?
#
loop_
_entity_poly.entity_id
_entity_poly.type
_entity_poly.pdbx_seq_one_letter_code
_entity_poly.pdbx_strand_id
1 'polypeptide(L)'
;AGTVRETAQKEEIVQGGAISLDAGESDTVYVPFGPVDDTDRVTVFVPMTGFVPVAVIDREGASEAGVDLAAMDEAIGRLSLDAGRADPVPVESFTRAVDESTSTLTGNKDVTVTLASDVTFDPDSDALTDQADGQLSAIADRLAEYPGGGGLDIVGHTDDIADEAYNQDLSERRARAIQTRLGQVADLSAWTVTASGRGESEPAVEGTSEEARAANRRVVVTMTPTAGTSSAGPAAGPAAGSSAGSSARWPDPLGPVGDGPDGVTVTDPDEHGGQVSVTLERLTRTGGLLLGCLSVTTGPGGTGNTSTLRAWLRDYAVVMSNSRQEEGTADASYASSDGLTLLTGDQRLFPADYVPPSATTHTPLTESKLSVDGPLNEGATTTICVVWPDTGQDTATLDHQGAKLFEDAYAFRLTNIPITQE
;
A
#
# COMPACT_ATOMS: atom_id res chain seq x y z
N ALA A 1 6.57 0.79 -26.20
CA ALA A 1 6.39 -0.67 -26.10
C ALA A 1 7.68 -1.27 -25.59
N GLY A 2 7.60 -2.15 -24.60
CA GLY A 2 8.75 -2.86 -24.05
C GLY A 2 8.82 -4.29 -24.54
N THR A 3 10.00 -4.86 -24.45
CA THR A 3 10.26 -6.28 -24.71
C THR A 3 10.75 -6.90 -23.42
N VAL A 4 10.05 -7.92 -22.93
CA VAL A 4 10.49 -8.74 -21.80
C VAL A 4 10.75 -10.14 -22.36
N ARG A 5 11.98 -10.62 -22.22
CA ARG A 5 12.33 -12.01 -22.54
C ARG A 5 12.41 -12.78 -21.24
N GLU A 6 11.54 -13.76 -21.09
CA GLU A 6 11.50 -14.63 -19.92
C GLU A 6 12.18 -15.96 -20.26
N THR A 7 13.04 -16.42 -19.36
CA THR A 7 13.72 -17.70 -19.47
C THR A 7 13.52 -18.45 -18.17
N ALA A 8 12.81 -19.58 -18.21
CA ALA A 8 12.66 -20.44 -17.05
C ALA A 8 13.99 -21.14 -16.76
N GLN A 9 14.65 -20.80 -15.65
CA GLN A 9 15.80 -21.57 -15.16
C GLN A 9 15.30 -22.80 -14.37
N LYS A 10 16.14 -23.83 -14.35
CA LYS A 10 15.80 -25.25 -14.14
C LYS A 10 14.96 -25.56 -12.87
N GLU A 11 14.03 -26.52 -13.06
CA GLU A 11 13.13 -27.17 -12.08
C GLU A 11 11.89 -26.41 -11.57
N GLU A 12 11.53 -25.26 -12.16
CA GLU A 12 10.29 -24.55 -11.80
C GLU A 12 9.38 -24.35 -13.02
N ILE A 13 8.11 -24.77 -12.90
CA ILE A 13 7.06 -24.41 -13.86
C ILE A 13 6.55 -23.04 -13.42
N VAL A 14 6.86 -21.99 -14.18
CA VAL A 14 6.24 -20.68 -13.97
C VAL A 14 4.85 -20.73 -14.59
N GLN A 15 3.83 -20.94 -13.76
CA GLN A 15 2.44 -20.70 -14.15
C GLN A 15 2.05 -19.31 -13.68
N GLY A 16 1.93 -18.39 -14.62
CA GLY A 16 1.49 -17.02 -14.36
C GLY A 16 0.86 -16.47 -15.62
N GLY A 17 -0.47 -16.52 -15.70
CA GLY A 17 -1.29 -15.80 -16.69
C GLY A 17 -0.78 -15.79 -18.15
N ALA A 18 -1.27 -16.75 -18.95
CA ALA A 18 -1.09 -16.89 -20.40
C ALA A 18 0.26 -17.39 -20.92
N ILE A 19 1.31 -17.47 -20.08
CA ILE A 19 2.61 -18.03 -20.46
C ILE A 19 2.86 -19.29 -19.61
N SER A 20 3.15 -20.40 -20.28
CA SER A 20 3.52 -21.67 -19.67
C SER A 20 4.80 -22.12 -20.32
N LEU A 21 5.91 -22.03 -19.57
CA LEU A 21 7.24 -22.41 -20.04
C LEU A 21 7.67 -23.71 -19.36
N ASP A 22 8.14 -24.66 -20.16
CA ASP A 22 8.86 -25.81 -19.62
C ASP A 22 10.26 -25.38 -19.11
N ALA A 23 10.84 -26.16 -18.20
CA ALA A 23 12.17 -25.87 -17.66
C ALA A 23 13.23 -25.76 -18.77
N GLY A 24 13.91 -24.62 -18.86
CA GLY A 24 14.90 -24.31 -19.90
C GLY A 24 14.32 -23.73 -21.19
N GLU A 25 12.99 -23.59 -21.29
CA GLU A 25 12.33 -22.86 -22.37
C GLU A 25 12.43 -21.34 -22.15
N SER A 26 12.26 -20.58 -23.22
CA SER A 26 12.15 -19.13 -23.16
C SER A 26 11.07 -18.67 -24.13
N ASP A 27 10.35 -17.64 -23.72
CA ASP A 27 9.43 -16.92 -24.59
C ASP A 27 9.71 -15.41 -24.50
N THR A 28 9.20 -14.66 -25.48
CA THR A 28 9.34 -13.22 -25.55
C THR A 28 7.97 -12.57 -25.56
N VAL A 29 7.74 -11.72 -24.57
CA VAL A 29 6.50 -10.99 -24.37
C VAL A 29 6.71 -9.54 -24.77
N TYR A 30 5.81 -9.03 -25.60
CA TYR A 30 5.78 -7.64 -25.98
C TYR A 30 4.66 -6.94 -25.22
N VAL A 31 5.03 -5.97 -24.38
CA VAL A 31 4.07 -5.24 -23.53
C VAL A 31 3.96 -3.80 -24.04
N PRO A 32 2.79 -3.38 -24.54
CA PRO A 32 2.54 -1.99 -24.86
C PRO A 32 2.29 -1.19 -23.58
N PHE A 33 2.96 -0.06 -23.47
CA PHE A 33 2.71 0.96 -22.44
C PHE A 33 2.88 2.33 -23.08
N GLY A 34 2.24 3.34 -22.49
CA GLY A 34 2.28 4.72 -22.89
C GLY A 34 3.67 5.31 -22.76
N PRO A 35 3.93 6.49 -23.35
CA PRO A 35 5.23 7.14 -23.20
C PRO A 35 5.51 7.41 -21.72
N VAL A 36 6.74 7.11 -21.29
CA VAL A 36 7.26 7.53 -19.98
C VAL A 36 8.18 8.71 -20.29
N ASP A 37 7.82 9.89 -19.82
CA ASP A 37 8.53 11.13 -20.17
C ASP A 37 9.97 11.14 -19.62
N ASP A 38 10.90 11.65 -20.42
CA ASP A 38 12.27 12.07 -20.04
C ASP A 38 13.08 11.09 -19.15
N THR A 39 12.94 9.78 -19.36
CA THR A 39 13.75 8.76 -18.66
C THR A 39 14.51 7.85 -19.63
N ASP A 40 15.75 7.55 -19.29
CA ASP A 40 16.60 6.57 -19.98
C ASP A 40 16.53 5.17 -19.34
N ARG A 41 15.87 5.06 -18.18
CA ARG A 41 15.70 3.80 -17.43
C ARG A 41 14.33 3.71 -16.76
N VAL A 42 13.82 2.49 -16.67
CA VAL A 42 12.63 2.16 -15.87
C VAL A 42 12.87 0.86 -15.13
N THR A 43 12.21 0.68 -13.99
CA THR A 43 12.21 -0.59 -13.27
C THR A 43 10.95 -1.37 -13.63
N VAL A 44 11.13 -2.55 -14.21
CA VAL A 44 10.04 -3.45 -14.57
C VAL A 44 9.79 -4.40 -13.41
N PHE A 45 8.59 -4.37 -12.85
CA PHE A 45 8.12 -5.41 -11.94
C PHE A 45 7.61 -6.60 -12.75
N VAL A 46 8.29 -7.74 -12.61
CA VAL A 46 7.87 -9.03 -13.19
C VAL A 46 7.39 -9.93 -12.04
N PRO A 47 6.08 -10.25 -11.98
CA PRO A 47 5.50 -11.13 -10.96
C PRO A 47 6.31 -12.41 -10.74
N MET A 48 6.50 -12.77 -9.48
CA MET A 48 7.26 -13.93 -8.99
C MET A 48 8.73 -14.00 -9.44
N THR A 49 9.24 -12.96 -10.10
CA THR A 49 10.60 -12.92 -10.64
C THR A 49 11.42 -11.82 -9.99
N GLY A 50 10.89 -10.60 -9.90
CA GLY A 50 11.64 -9.48 -9.32
C GLY A 50 11.40 -8.14 -9.96
N PHE A 51 12.23 -7.19 -9.53
CA PHE A 51 12.33 -5.85 -10.09
C PHE A 51 13.58 -5.76 -10.96
N VAL A 52 13.39 -5.49 -12.25
CA VAL A 52 14.46 -5.49 -13.24
C VAL A 52 14.61 -4.09 -13.82
N PRO A 53 15.71 -3.38 -13.53
CA PRO A 53 15.96 -2.10 -14.14
C PRO A 53 16.40 -2.29 -15.60
N VAL A 54 15.69 -1.67 -16.53
CA VAL A 54 15.92 -1.76 -17.97
C VAL A 54 16.12 -0.39 -18.58
N ALA A 55 16.86 -0.33 -19.70
CA ALA A 55 17.03 0.91 -20.45
C ALA A 55 15.80 1.20 -21.32
N VAL A 56 15.45 2.48 -21.43
CA VAL A 56 14.49 2.98 -22.41
C VAL A 56 15.29 3.38 -23.65
N ILE A 57 15.07 2.63 -24.73
CA ILE A 57 15.76 2.81 -26.01
C ILE A 57 14.75 3.07 -27.12
N ASP A 58 15.17 3.80 -28.14
CA ASP A 58 14.37 3.97 -29.35
C ASP A 58 14.40 2.70 -30.23
N ARG A 59 13.69 2.74 -31.36
CA ARG A 59 13.60 1.59 -32.26
C ARG A 59 14.92 1.25 -32.93
N GLU A 60 15.80 2.23 -33.14
CA GLU A 60 17.13 1.99 -33.71
C GLU A 60 17.97 1.20 -32.70
N GLY A 61 18.06 1.69 -31.46
CA GLY A 61 18.73 1.00 -30.36
C GLY A 61 18.16 -0.38 -30.09
N ALA A 62 16.84 -0.57 -30.17
CA ALA A 62 16.20 -1.88 -30.02
C ALA A 62 16.61 -2.86 -31.13
N SER A 63 16.68 -2.39 -32.39
CA SER A 63 17.17 -3.21 -33.50
C SER A 63 18.64 -3.59 -33.33
N GLU A 64 19.48 -2.68 -32.84
CA GLU A 64 20.90 -2.94 -32.55
C GLU A 64 21.07 -3.95 -31.41
N ALA A 65 20.18 -3.92 -30.42
CA ALA A 65 20.11 -4.89 -29.33
C ALA A 65 19.55 -6.26 -29.76
N GLY A 66 19.14 -6.42 -31.03
CA GLY A 66 18.64 -7.68 -31.57
C GLY A 66 17.17 -7.97 -31.28
N VAL A 67 16.37 -6.95 -30.94
CA VAL A 67 14.91 -7.09 -30.77
C VAL A 67 14.27 -7.30 -32.15
N ASP A 68 13.44 -8.34 -32.28
CA ASP A 68 12.66 -8.59 -33.50
C ASP A 68 11.49 -7.61 -33.58
N LEU A 69 11.75 -6.45 -34.20
CA LEU A 69 10.77 -5.39 -34.37
C LEU A 69 9.54 -5.82 -35.20
N ALA A 70 9.70 -6.78 -36.11
CA ALA A 70 8.59 -7.27 -36.93
C ALA A 70 7.66 -8.17 -36.09
N ALA A 71 8.23 -9.07 -35.29
CA ALA A 71 7.47 -9.87 -34.33
C ALA A 71 6.80 -9.00 -33.27
N MET A 72 7.49 -7.95 -32.79
CA MET A 72 6.92 -6.97 -31.87
C MET A 72 5.71 -6.24 -32.47
N ASP A 73 5.85 -5.69 -33.69
CA ASP A 73 4.75 -4.96 -34.35
C ASP A 73 3.57 -5.90 -34.65
N GLU A 74 3.83 -7.15 -35.01
CA GLU A 74 2.79 -8.16 -35.20
C GLU A 74 2.07 -8.50 -33.88
N ALA A 75 2.82 -8.73 -32.80
CA ALA A 75 2.25 -9.04 -31.49
C ALA A 75 1.39 -7.89 -30.97
N ILE A 76 1.90 -6.65 -31.05
CA ILE A 76 1.18 -5.45 -30.64
C ILE A 76 -0.04 -5.21 -31.53
N GLY A 77 0.08 -5.42 -32.84
CA GLY A 77 -1.02 -5.24 -33.80
C GLY A 77 -2.21 -6.20 -33.59
N ARG A 78 -2.00 -7.32 -32.88
CA ARG A 78 -3.09 -8.23 -32.46
C ARG A 78 -3.83 -7.76 -31.21
N LEU A 79 -3.26 -6.82 -30.46
CA LEU A 79 -3.88 -6.30 -29.24
C LEU A 79 -4.92 -5.24 -29.61
N SER A 80 -6.12 -5.37 -29.05
CA SER A 80 -7.07 -4.26 -29.02
C SER A 80 -6.59 -3.26 -27.96
N LEU A 81 -5.66 -2.39 -28.33
CA LEU A 81 -5.16 -1.34 -27.45
C LEU A 81 -6.27 -0.31 -27.23
N ASP A 82 -6.90 -0.38 -26.07
CA ASP A 82 -7.63 0.78 -25.56
C ASP A 82 -6.57 1.80 -25.11
N ALA A 83 -6.44 2.91 -25.84
CA ALA A 83 -5.33 3.86 -25.69
C ALA A 83 -5.16 4.33 -24.24
N GLY A 84 -6.24 4.46 -23.47
CA GLY A 84 -6.20 4.88 -22.07
C GLY A 84 -5.66 3.82 -21.09
N ARG A 85 -5.62 2.53 -21.46
CA ARG A 85 -5.10 1.46 -20.57
C ARG A 85 -3.58 1.40 -20.50
N ALA A 86 -2.90 2.03 -21.45
CA ALA A 86 -1.45 2.00 -21.53
C ALA A 86 -0.80 3.20 -20.81
N ASP A 87 -1.56 4.25 -20.52
CA ASP A 87 -1.01 5.48 -19.95
C ASP A 87 -0.40 5.24 -18.56
N PRO A 88 0.77 5.84 -18.25
CA PRO A 88 1.33 5.77 -16.91
C PRO A 88 0.35 6.33 -15.88
N VAL A 89 0.22 5.62 -14.76
CA VAL A 89 -0.57 6.04 -13.61
C VAL A 89 0.36 6.32 -12.43
N PRO A 90 0.01 7.28 -11.58
CA PRO A 90 0.81 7.55 -10.40
C PRO A 90 0.79 6.35 -9.45
N VAL A 91 1.92 6.15 -8.78
CA VAL A 91 1.99 5.30 -7.58
C VAL A 91 1.53 6.12 -6.39
N GLU A 92 0.64 5.54 -5.62
CA GLU A 92 0.04 6.11 -4.44
C GLU A 92 0.41 5.31 -3.18
N SER A 93 0.10 5.87 -2.02
CA SER A 93 0.36 5.19 -0.76
C SER A 93 -0.69 5.39 0.30
N PHE A 94 -0.81 4.38 1.15
CA PHE A 94 -1.65 4.38 2.33
C PHE A 94 -0.82 4.06 3.57
N THR A 95 -0.96 4.90 4.61
CA THR A 95 -0.39 4.64 5.93
C THR A 95 -1.46 4.76 7.02
N ARG A 96 -1.24 4.08 8.13
CA ARG A 96 -2.12 4.13 9.31
C ARG A 96 -1.30 4.19 10.57
N ALA A 97 -1.69 5.01 11.54
CA ALA A 97 -1.09 4.95 12.87
C ALA A 97 -1.33 3.56 13.48
N VAL A 98 -0.38 3.08 14.27
CA VAL A 98 -0.45 1.78 14.95
C VAL A 98 -1.65 1.70 15.89
N ASP A 99 -2.01 2.82 16.51
CA ASP A 99 -3.18 2.95 17.39
C ASP A 99 -4.49 3.22 16.62
N GLU A 100 -4.45 3.17 15.30
CA GLU A 100 -5.57 3.41 14.37
C GLU A 100 -6.19 4.82 14.50
N SER A 101 -5.51 5.73 15.21
CA SER A 101 -6.02 7.08 15.47
C SER A 101 -6.01 7.98 14.24
N THR A 102 -5.11 7.69 13.29
CA THR A 102 -5.01 8.40 12.01
C THR A 102 -4.75 7.43 10.86
N SER A 103 -5.19 7.82 9.67
CA SER A 103 -4.75 7.23 8.41
C SER A 103 -4.43 8.31 7.39
N THR A 104 -3.53 8.02 6.45
CA THR A 104 -3.11 8.97 5.42
C THR A 104 -3.11 8.28 4.06
N LEU A 105 -3.85 8.85 3.12
CA LEU A 105 -3.83 8.52 1.70
C LEU A 105 -3.02 9.60 0.99
N THR A 106 -2.02 9.23 0.20
CA THR A 106 -1.24 10.15 -0.62
C THR A 106 -1.42 9.76 -2.08
N GLY A 107 -2.19 10.57 -2.80
CA GLY A 107 -2.40 10.45 -4.23
C GLY A 107 -1.43 11.35 -5.00
N ASN A 108 -1.71 11.57 -6.29
CA ASN A 108 -0.90 12.45 -7.15
C ASN A 108 -1.25 13.94 -7.07
N LYS A 109 -2.45 14.25 -6.56
CA LYS A 109 -2.98 15.61 -6.49
C LYS A 109 -3.23 16.07 -5.07
N ASP A 110 -3.52 15.13 -4.19
CA ASP A 110 -3.92 15.41 -2.83
C ASP A 110 -3.30 14.44 -1.82
N VAL A 111 -3.32 14.89 -0.57
CA VAL A 111 -3.02 14.09 0.62
C VAL A 111 -4.24 14.18 1.51
N THR A 112 -4.83 13.04 1.83
CA THR A 112 -6.02 12.95 2.70
C THR A 112 -5.62 12.30 4.01
N VAL A 113 -5.74 13.03 5.11
CA VAL A 113 -5.54 12.52 6.47
C VAL A 113 -6.90 12.36 7.13
N THR A 114 -7.20 11.15 7.62
CA THR A 114 -8.41 10.89 8.41
C THR A 114 -8.03 10.77 9.88
N LEU A 115 -8.73 11.52 10.74
CA LEU A 115 -8.59 11.52 12.19
C LEU A 115 -9.79 10.81 12.81
N ALA A 116 -9.55 9.78 13.63
CA ALA A 116 -10.59 9.13 14.40
C ALA A 116 -11.08 10.06 15.53
N SER A 117 -12.38 10.40 15.54
CA SER A 117 -12.90 11.39 16.49
C SER A 117 -12.80 10.93 17.94
N ASP A 118 -12.89 9.61 18.19
CA ASP A 118 -12.84 9.02 19.53
C ASP A 118 -11.46 9.18 20.21
N VAL A 119 -10.42 9.44 19.42
CA VAL A 119 -9.07 9.75 19.91
C VAL A 119 -8.82 11.26 19.88
N THR A 120 -9.37 11.95 18.89
CA THR A 120 -9.11 13.38 18.64
C THR A 120 -9.87 14.29 19.60
N PHE A 121 -11.07 13.90 20.04
CA PHE A 121 -11.95 14.74 20.85
C PHE A 121 -12.43 14.05 22.13
N ASP A 122 -12.73 14.85 23.14
CA ASP A 122 -13.50 14.37 24.30
C ASP A 122 -14.89 13.85 23.85
N PRO A 123 -15.48 12.88 24.59
CA PRO A 123 -16.78 12.31 24.23
C PRO A 123 -17.85 13.38 24.05
N ASP A 124 -18.57 13.31 22.93
CA ASP A 124 -19.65 14.23 22.58
C ASP A 124 -19.24 15.72 22.58
N SER A 125 -17.95 16.00 22.29
CA SER A 125 -17.38 17.35 22.33
C SER A 125 -16.55 17.68 21.08
N ASP A 126 -16.22 18.97 20.93
CA ASP A 126 -15.21 19.54 20.04
C ASP A 126 -13.92 19.92 20.78
N ALA A 127 -13.82 19.63 22.08
CA ALA A 127 -12.59 19.78 22.84
C ALA A 127 -11.54 18.75 22.39
N LEU A 128 -10.37 19.23 21.96
CA LEU A 128 -9.26 18.38 21.52
C LEU A 128 -8.59 17.70 22.72
N THR A 129 -8.22 16.43 22.56
CA THR A 129 -7.45 15.67 23.55
C THR A 129 -5.96 16.01 23.49
N ASP A 130 -5.19 15.56 24.48
CA ASP A 130 -3.72 15.66 24.44
C ASP A 130 -3.11 14.85 23.27
N GLN A 131 -3.77 13.76 22.85
CA GLN A 131 -3.32 12.96 21.70
C GLN A 131 -3.52 13.69 20.38
N ALA A 132 -4.56 14.53 20.28
CA ALA A 132 -4.84 15.32 19.09
C ALA A 132 -3.67 16.24 18.71
N ASP A 133 -2.91 16.74 19.67
CA ASP A 133 -1.74 17.58 19.40
C ASP A 133 -0.67 16.85 18.59
N GLY A 134 -0.41 15.57 18.89
CA GLY A 134 0.52 14.75 18.11
C GLY A 134 0.04 14.52 16.68
N GLN A 135 -1.26 14.20 16.53
CA GLN A 135 -1.89 14.00 15.21
C GLN A 135 -1.84 15.27 14.35
N LEU A 136 -2.11 16.43 14.95
CA LEU A 136 -2.10 17.72 14.28
C LEU A 136 -0.69 18.22 13.97
N SER A 137 0.30 17.86 14.78
CA SER A 137 1.71 18.09 14.45
C SER A 137 2.13 17.30 13.22
N ALA A 138 1.72 16.04 13.08
CA ALA A 138 2.00 15.25 11.89
C ALA A 138 1.35 15.84 10.62
N ILE A 139 0.13 16.38 10.75
CA ILE A 139 -0.53 17.14 9.67
C ILE A 139 0.25 18.41 9.34
N ALA A 140 0.76 19.15 10.34
CA ALA A 140 1.57 20.34 10.15
C ALA A 140 2.87 20.05 9.39
N ASP A 141 3.55 18.95 9.72
CA ASP A 141 4.75 18.50 9.01
C ASP A 141 4.45 18.20 7.53
N ARG A 142 3.34 17.52 7.24
CA ARG A 142 2.87 17.27 5.87
C ARG A 142 2.56 18.57 5.11
N LEU A 143 1.93 19.54 5.75
CA LEU A 143 1.68 20.85 5.12
C LEU A 143 3.00 21.56 4.77
N ALA A 144 4.04 21.40 5.58
CA ALA A 144 5.36 21.99 5.34
C ALA A 144 6.12 21.36 4.16
N GLU A 145 5.79 20.12 3.77
CA GLU A 145 6.31 19.48 2.55
C GLU A 145 5.85 20.20 1.26
N TYR A 146 4.78 21.00 1.35
CA TYR A 146 4.21 21.73 0.22
C TYR A 146 4.22 23.25 0.47
N PRO A 147 5.40 23.91 0.44
CA PRO A 147 5.52 25.35 0.76
C PRO A 147 4.81 26.27 -0.25
N GLY A 148 4.49 25.76 -1.44
CA GLY A 148 3.66 26.47 -2.43
C GLY A 148 2.18 26.57 -2.04
N GLY A 149 1.76 25.85 -1.00
CA GLY A 149 0.39 25.81 -0.51
C GLY A 149 -0.62 25.28 -1.54
N GLY A 150 -1.90 25.58 -1.29
CA GLY A 150 -3.00 25.02 -2.08
C GLY A 150 -4.34 25.08 -1.35
N GLY A 151 -5.23 24.13 -1.64
CA GLY A 151 -6.47 23.95 -0.90
C GLY A 151 -6.25 23.12 0.37
N LEU A 152 -6.90 23.49 1.47
CA LEU A 152 -6.93 22.71 2.70
C LEU A 152 -8.37 22.60 3.19
N ASP A 153 -9.01 21.46 2.94
CA ASP A 153 -10.40 21.22 3.30
C ASP A 153 -10.49 20.33 4.54
N ILE A 154 -11.22 20.79 5.55
CA ILE A 154 -11.41 20.07 6.83
C ILE A 154 -12.91 19.76 6.96
N VAL A 155 -13.26 18.48 6.98
CA VAL A 155 -14.65 18.02 6.99
C VAL A 155 -14.89 17.11 8.19
N GLY A 156 -15.79 17.52 9.08
CA GLY A 156 -16.23 16.69 10.20
C GLY A 156 -17.41 15.80 9.83
N HIS A 157 -17.44 14.61 10.43
CA HIS A 157 -18.54 13.65 10.30
C HIS A 157 -18.90 13.05 11.67
N THR A 158 -20.12 12.54 11.79
CA THR A 158 -20.63 11.83 12.97
C THR A 158 -21.17 10.45 12.57
N ASP A 159 -21.55 9.65 13.57
CA ASP A 159 -22.39 8.47 13.37
C ASP A 159 -23.89 8.83 13.35
N ASP A 160 -24.74 7.81 13.27
CA ASP A 160 -26.20 7.87 13.13
C ASP A 160 -26.96 7.93 14.49
N ILE A 161 -26.28 8.22 15.61
CA ILE A 161 -26.89 8.09 16.95
C ILE A 161 -27.77 9.28 17.35
N ALA A 162 -27.29 10.51 17.11
CA ALA A 162 -27.98 11.73 17.50
C ALA A 162 -28.87 12.26 16.36
N ASP A 163 -29.65 13.33 16.62
CA ASP A 163 -30.45 13.92 15.55
C ASP A 163 -29.59 14.65 14.51
N GLU A 164 -30.06 14.69 13.26
CA GLU A 164 -29.34 15.27 12.12
C GLU A 164 -28.83 16.69 12.39
N ALA A 165 -29.64 17.54 13.03
CA ALA A 165 -29.27 18.93 13.32
C ALA A 165 -28.15 19.01 14.36
N TYR A 166 -28.22 18.20 15.41
CA TYR A 166 -27.15 18.06 16.38
C TYR A 166 -25.85 17.55 15.75
N ASN A 167 -25.93 16.49 14.96
CA ASN A 167 -24.81 15.87 14.27
C ASN A 167 -24.13 16.84 13.29
N GLN A 168 -24.91 17.62 12.56
CA GLN A 168 -24.42 18.68 11.68
C GLN A 168 -23.65 19.75 12.46
N ASP A 169 -24.21 20.25 13.57
CA ASP A 169 -23.59 21.29 14.40
C ASP A 169 -22.30 20.77 15.09
N LEU A 170 -22.32 19.55 15.63
CA LEU A 170 -21.14 18.93 16.26
C LEU A 170 -20.00 18.72 15.25
N SER A 171 -20.30 18.16 14.08
CA SER A 171 -19.28 17.93 13.05
C SER A 171 -18.65 19.24 12.56
N GLU A 172 -19.43 20.29 12.38
CA GLU A 172 -18.93 21.61 12.02
C GLU A 172 -18.02 22.22 13.11
N ARG A 173 -18.40 22.09 14.39
CA ARG A 173 -17.55 22.56 15.50
C ARG A 173 -16.22 21.82 15.53
N ARG A 174 -16.23 20.50 15.40
CA ARG A 174 -15.01 19.67 15.34
C ARG A 174 -14.08 20.09 14.20
N ALA A 175 -14.62 20.31 13.00
CA ALA A 175 -13.83 20.81 11.88
C ALA A 175 -13.19 22.18 12.15
N ARG A 176 -13.93 23.11 12.77
CA ARG A 176 -13.41 24.44 13.17
C ARG A 176 -12.37 24.38 14.28
N ALA A 177 -12.49 23.44 15.22
CA ALA A 177 -11.49 23.22 16.27
C ALA A 177 -10.15 22.77 15.67
N ILE A 178 -10.19 21.83 14.72
CA ILE A 178 -9.01 21.36 13.97
C ILE A 178 -8.39 22.50 13.16
N GLN A 179 -9.21 23.26 12.42
CA GLN A 179 -8.74 24.45 11.69
C GLN A 179 -8.01 25.45 12.60
N THR A 180 -8.62 25.75 13.76
CA THR A 180 -8.07 26.69 14.73
C THR A 180 -6.73 26.20 15.27
N ARG A 181 -6.64 24.92 15.62
CA ARG A 181 -5.42 24.34 16.15
C ARG A 181 -4.30 24.25 15.11
N LEU A 182 -4.61 23.83 13.87
CA LEU A 182 -3.65 23.84 12.77
C LEU A 182 -3.08 25.23 12.52
N GLY A 183 -3.91 26.28 12.56
CA GLY A 183 -3.43 27.66 12.44
C GLY A 183 -2.52 28.15 13.56
N GLN A 184 -2.40 27.40 14.67
CA GLN A 184 -1.46 27.68 15.76
C GLN A 184 -0.14 26.91 15.63
N VAL A 185 -0.15 25.74 14.98
CA VAL A 185 1.00 24.83 14.90
C VAL A 185 1.66 24.79 13.52
N ALA A 186 1.00 25.32 12.49
CA ALA A 186 1.50 25.34 11.11
C ALA A 186 1.42 26.75 10.49
N ASP A 187 2.26 27.01 9.49
CA ASP A 187 2.11 28.18 8.62
C ASP A 187 1.10 27.88 7.51
N LEU A 188 -0.11 28.44 7.66
CA LEU A 188 -1.20 28.28 6.69
C LEU A 188 -1.30 29.45 5.69
N SER A 189 -0.32 30.35 5.64
CA SER A 189 -0.40 31.57 4.82
C SER A 189 -0.53 31.32 3.31
N ALA A 190 -0.01 30.19 2.83
CA ALA A 190 -0.14 29.74 1.44
C ALA A 190 -1.36 28.85 1.19
N TRP A 191 -2.14 28.52 2.23
CA TRP A 191 -3.25 27.58 2.15
C TRP A 191 -4.60 28.29 2.19
N THR A 192 -5.50 27.90 1.29
CA THR A 192 -6.92 28.29 1.34
C THR A 192 -7.65 27.28 2.20
N VAL A 193 -7.91 27.65 3.45
CA VAL A 193 -8.45 26.72 4.46
C VAL A 193 -9.97 26.82 4.54
N THR A 194 -10.66 25.69 4.40
CA THR A 194 -12.10 25.58 4.64
C THR A 194 -12.38 24.58 5.76
N ALA A 195 -13.45 24.83 6.53
CA ALA A 195 -13.92 23.94 7.59
C ALA A 195 -15.43 23.79 7.48
N SER A 196 -15.91 22.56 7.36
CA SER A 196 -17.33 22.23 7.23
C SER A 196 -17.69 20.93 7.97
N GLY A 197 -18.96 20.71 8.21
CA GLY A 197 -19.49 19.48 8.80
C GLY A 197 -20.50 18.84 7.85
N ARG A 198 -20.63 17.52 7.93
CA ARG A 198 -21.60 16.73 7.16
C ARG A 198 -22.54 15.91 8.04
N GLY A 199 -22.41 16.02 9.37
CA GLY A 199 -23.09 15.15 10.31
C GLY A 199 -22.97 13.69 9.89
N GLU A 200 -24.11 13.02 9.80
CA GLU A 200 -24.25 11.61 9.40
C GLU A 200 -24.51 11.41 7.89
N SER A 201 -24.61 12.48 7.10
CA SER A 201 -25.14 12.40 5.72
C SER A 201 -24.20 11.75 4.71
N GLU A 202 -22.92 11.62 5.05
CA GLU A 202 -21.87 11.04 4.22
C GLU A 202 -21.09 10.02 5.07
N PRO A 203 -21.64 8.81 5.31
CA PRO A 203 -20.94 7.77 6.05
C PRO A 203 -19.72 7.25 5.27
N ALA A 204 -18.63 6.91 5.98
CA ALA A 204 -17.48 6.20 5.40
C ALA A 204 -17.79 4.71 5.26
N VAL A 205 -18.50 4.15 6.24
CA VAL A 205 -18.94 2.76 6.24
C VAL A 205 -20.45 2.74 6.46
N GLU A 206 -21.17 2.15 5.51
CA GLU A 206 -22.61 1.94 5.62
C GLU A 206 -22.94 0.95 6.74
N GLY A 207 -24.01 1.22 7.49
CA GLY A 207 -24.53 0.34 8.52
C GLY A 207 -24.46 0.91 9.93
N THR A 208 -24.98 0.12 10.88
CA THR A 208 -25.25 0.55 12.26
C THR A 208 -24.48 -0.26 13.30
N SER A 209 -23.42 -0.98 12.89
CA SER A 209 -22.55 -1.69 13.83
C SER A 209 -21.66 -0.69 14.57
N GLU A 210 -21.09 -1.07 15.72
CA GLU A 210 -20.19 -0.15 16.42
C GLU A 210 -18.94 0.14 15.60
N GLU A 211 -18.45 -0.84 14.84
CA GLU A 211 -17.32 -0.68 13.94
C GLU A 211 -17.63 0.35 12.83
N ALA A 212 -18.83 0.28 12.23
CA ALA A 212 -19.27 1.26 11.24
C ALA A 212 -19.41 2.65 11.86
N ARG A 213 -19.99 2.74 13.07
CA ARG A 213 -20.15 4.02 13.79
C ARG A 213 -18.80 4.64 14.15
N ALA A 214 -17.88 3.86 14.69
CA ALA A 214 -16.52 4.32 15.00
C ALA A 214 -15.79 4.83 13.75
N ALA A 215 -15.90 4.13 12.62
CA ALA A 215 -15.36 4.60 11.34
C ALA A 215 -16.03 5.89 10.85
N ASN A 216 -17.34 6.06 11.09
CA ASN A 216 -18.09 7.24 10.68
C ASN A 216 -17.80 8.49 11.52
N ARG A 217 -17.47 8.32 12.81
CA ARG A 217 -17.00 9.38 13.72
C ARG A 217 -15.58 9.82 13.36
N ARG A 218 -15.42 10.67 12.34
CA ARG A 218 -14.11 11.11 11.85
C ARG A 218 -14.04 12.59 11.48
N VAL A 219 -12.82 13.11 11.35
CA VAL A 219 -12.54 14.35 10.62
C VAL A 219 -11.59 14.03 9.49
N VAL A 220 -11.93 14.47 8.27
CA VAL A 220 -11.11 14.30 7.07
C VAL A 220 -10.44 15.63 6.75
N VAL A 221 -9.12 15.62 6.63
CA VAL A 221 -8.29 16.76 6.24
C VAL A 221 -7.69 16.47 4.87
N THR A 222 -8.12 17.21 3.84
CA THR A 222 -7.64 17.04 2.46
C THR A 222 -6.75 18.22 2.09
N MET A 223 -5.50 17.94 1.78
CA MET A 223 -4.53 18.89 1.26
C MET A 223 -4.47 18.73 -0.25
N THR A 224 -4.66 19.81 -1.00
CA THR A 224 -4.54 19.82 -2.46
C THR A 224 -3.48 20.83 -2.88
N PRO A 225 -2.18 20.44 -2.87
CA PRO A 225 -1.09 21.34 -3.24
C PRO A 225 -1.23 21.86 -4.67
N THR A 226 -0.90 23.13 -4.87
CA THR A 226 -1.00 23.79 -6.19
C THR A 226 -0.12 23.13 -7.26
N ALA A 227 1.03 22.58 -6.84
CA ALA A 227 1.97 21.89 -7.72
C ALA A 227 1.70 20.36 -7.84
N GLY A 228 0.63 19.85 -7.21
CA GLY A 228 0.43 18.42 -6.97
C GLY A 228 1.39 17.87 -5.91
N THR A 229 1.35 16.56 -5.70
CA THR A 229 2.18 15.88 -4.68
C THR A 229 3.53 15.40 -5.23
N SER A 230 3.70 15.43 -6.56
CA SER A 230 4.87 14.86 -7.26
C SER A 230 6.21 15.52 -6.93
N SER A 231 6.22 16.77 -6.44
CA SER A 231 7.47 17.49 -6.10
C SER A 231 8.16 17.00 -4.83
N ALA A 232 7.47 16.21 -3.99
CA ALA A 232 8.03 15.60 -2.78
C ALA A 232 8.64 14.20 -3.03
N GLY A 233 8.58 13.70 -4.27
CA GLY A 233 8.84 12.31 -4.63
C GLY A 233 7.57 11.44 -4.52
N PRO A 234 7.53 10.27 -5.19
CA PRO A 234 6.44 9.32 -4.97
C PRO A 234 6.39 8.93 -3.50
N ALA A 235 5.20 9.02 -2.89
CA ALA A 235 4.83 8.25 -1.71
C ALA A 235 5.92 8.12 -0.62
N ALA A 236 6.60 9.21 -0.23
CA ALA A 236 7.49 9.14 0.92
C ALA A 236 6.62 8.94 2.18
N GLY A 237 6.89 7.86 2.92
CA GLY A 237 6.38 7.70 4.28
C GLY A 237 6.73 8.94 5.13
N PRO A 238 6.06 9.15 6.28
CA PRO A 238 6.35 10.32 7.11
C PRO A 238 7.85 10.41 7.40
N ALA A 239 8.42 11.60 7.26
CA ALA A 239 9.83 11.81 7.53
C ALA A 239 10.15 11.42 8.99
N ALA A 240 11.29 10.77 9.18
CA ALA A 240 11.82 10.35 10.47
C ALA A 240 12.11 11.56 11.38
N GLY A 241 11.08 12.02 12.06
CA GLY A 241 11.11 13.21 12.92
C GLY A 241 9.72 13.64 13.40
N SER A 242 8.65 13.22 12.70
CA SER A 242 7.26 13.62 13.02
C SER A 242 6.67 13.00 14.30
N SER A 243 7.42 12.14 15.00
CA SER A 243 6.98 11.50 16.24
C SER A 243 7.62 12.11 17.50
N ALA A 244 7.96 13.41 17.49
CA ALA A 244 8.39 14.14 18.67
C ALA A 244 7.26 14.24 19.72
N GLY A 245 7.01 13.14 20.43
CA GLY A 245 5.98 13.01 21.46
C GLY A 245 5.33 11.63 21.58
N SER A 246 5.50 10.74 20.61
CA SER A 246 4.85 9.43 20.61
C SER A 246 5.60 8.44 21.49
N SER A 247 5.06 8.14 22.67
CA SER A 247 5.45 6.95 23.46
C SER A 247 4.86 5.66 22.87
N ALA A 248 4.27 5.71 21.66
CA ALA A 248 3.65 4.56 21.04
C ALA A 248 4.74 3.54 20.69
N ARG A 249 4.77 2.49 21.50
CA ARG A 249 5.51 1.27 21.18
C ARG A 249 4.79 0.60 20.02
N TRP A 250 5.55 0.12 19.03
CA TRP A 250 5.03 -0.81 18.04
C TRP A 250 4.21 -1.92 18.71
N PRO A 251 3.19 -2.45 18.02
CA PRO A 251 2.40 -3.52 18.59
C PRO A 251 3.32 -4.72 18.84
N ASP A 252 3.07 -5.45 19.93
CA ASP A 252 3.76 -6.72 20.15
C ASP A 252 3.51 -7.65 18.95
N PRO A 253 4.52 -8.39 18.48
CA PRO A 253 4.37 -9.28 17.35
C PRO A 253 3.38 -10.41 17.70
N LEU A 254 2.41 -10.65 16.82
CA LEU A 254 1.37 -11.67 17.01
C LEU A 254 1.83 -13.07 16.61
N GLY A 255 2.96 -13.18 15.91
CA GLY A 255 3.55 -14.44 15.45
C GLY A 255 5.05 -14.52 15.69
N PRO A 256 5.72 -15.53 15.12
CA PRO A 256 7.16 -15.69 15.25
C PRO A 256 7.90 -14.48 14.65
N VAL A 257 9.08 -14.22 15.22
CA VAL A 257 9.93 -13.08 14.84
C VAL A 257 11.29 -13.60 14.40
N GLY A 258 11.78 -13.08 13.28
CA GLY A 258 13.12 -13.37 12.78
C GLY A 258 13.82 -12.10 12.26
N ASP A 259 15.12 -12.18 12.04
CA ASP A 259 15.84 -11.18 11.26
C ASP A 259 15.53 -11.38 9.78
N GLY A 260 15.40 -10.30 9.00
CA GLY A 260 15.00 -10.34 7.59
C GLY A 260 15.81 -11.34 6.76
N PRO A 261 17.16 -11.24 6.74
CA PRO A 261 18.00 -12.18 6.01
C PRO A 261 17.96 -13.63 6.51
N ASP A 262 17.76 -13.83 7.81
CA ASP A 262 17.71 -15.18 8.41
C ASP A 262 16.32 -15.81 8.29
N GLY A 263 15.29 -14.97 8.17
CA GLY A 263 13.90 -15.33 8.00
C GLY A 263 13.21 -15.83 9.26
N VAL A 264 11.98 -16.29 9.04
CA VAL A 264 11.11 -16.84 10.07
C VAL A 264 10.28 -17.98 9.49
N THR A 265 10.00 -18.99 10.31
CA THR A 265 9.11 -20.09 9.94
C THR A 265 7.78 -19.96 10.66
N VAL A 266 6.70 -19.95 9.88
CA VAL A 266 5.31 -19.86 10.33
C VAL A 266 4.64 -21.20 10.09
N THR A 267 3.90 -21.69 11.08
CA THR A 267 3.16 -22.95 10.99
C THR A 267 1.67 -22.64 11.01
N ASP A 268 0.90 -23.32 10.16
CA ASP A 268 -0.56 -23.23 10.16
C ASP A 268 -1.10 -23.76 11.49
N PRO A 269 -2.00 -23.02 12.19
CA PRO A 269 -2.58 -23.50 13.44
C PRO A 269 -3.54 -24.69 13.27
N ASP A 270 -4.02 -24.99 12.06
CA ASP A 270 -4.98 -26.08 11.80
C ASP A 270 -4.35 -27.49 11.84
N GLU A 271 -5.15 -28.48 12.27
CA GLU A 271 -4.74 -29.90 12.38
C GLU A 271 -4.27 -30.54 11.05
N HIS A 272 -4.63 -29.94 9.91
CA HIS A 272 -4.23 -30.42 8.58
C HIS A 272 -2.78 -30.09 8.23
N GLY A 273 -2.14 -29.19 9.00
CA GLY A 273 -0.73 -28.87 8.90
C GLY A 273 -0.36 -28.06 7.65
N GLY A 274 0.63 -27.20 7.80
CA GLY A 274 1.23 -26.40 6.75
C GLY A 274 2.34 -25.57 7.36
N GLN A 275 3.39 -25.30 6.59
CA GLN A 275 4.53 -24.54 7.09
C GLN A 275 5.11 -23.70 5.97
N VAL A 276 5.40 -22.44 6.27
CA VAL A 276 6.03 -21.51 5.34
C VAL A 276 7.19 -20.84 6.04
N SER A 277 8.37 -20.86 5.42
CA SER A 277 9.51 -20.06 5.82
C SER A 277 9.64 -18.85 4.90
N VAL A 278 9.77 -17.67 5.49
CA VAL A 278 9.84 -16.40 4.78
C VAL A 278 11.15 -15.71 5.13
N THR A 279 11.89 -15.28 4.11
CA THR A 279 13.09 -14.44 4.24
C THR A 279 12.92 -13.17 3.42
N LEU A 280 13.51 -12.08 3.88
CA LEU A 280 13.63 -10.83 3.13
C LEU A 280 15.04 -10.30 3.33
N GLU A 281 15.91 -10.64 2.38
CA GLU A 281 17.34 -10.37 2.47
C GLU A 281 17.64 -8.87 2.54
N ARG A 282 16.93 -8.06 1.74
CA ARG A 282 17.13 -6.61 1.66
C ARG A 282 15.97 -5.92 0.96
N LEU A 283 15.90 -4.60 1.15
CA LEU A 283 15.10 -3.69 0.36
C LEU A 283 16.02 -2.80 -0.50
N THR A 284 15.52 -2.39 -1.66
CA THR A 284 16.19 -1.44 -2.55
C THR A 284 15.38 -0.15 -2.63
N ARG A 285 16.00 0.96 -2.25
CA ARG A 285 15.44 2.31 -2.34
C ARG A 285 15.64 2.86 -3.74
N THR A 286 14.54 3.23 -4.40
CA THR A 286 14.56 3.86 -5.71
C THR A 286 13.36 4.81 -5.84
N GLY A 287 13.59 6.05 -6.27
CA GLY A 287 12.53 7.03 -6.52
C GLY A 287 11.48 7.18 -5.41
N GLY A 288 11.87 7.27 -4.13
CA GLY A 288 10.92 7.42 -3.02
C GLY A 288 10.15 6.15 -2.61
N LEU A 289 10.50 5.00 -3.20
CA LEU A 289 9.91 3.70 -2.92
C LEU A 289 10.96 2.71 -2.39
N LEU A 290 10.49 1.67 -1.71
CA LEU A 290 11.26 0.51 -1.28
C LEU A 290 10.75 -0.73 -1.99
N LEU A 291 11.66 -1.41 -2.68
CA LEU A 291 11.38 -2.59 -3.49
C LEU A 291 11.97 -3.79 -2.76
N GLY A 292 11.15 -4.79 -2.46
CA GLY A 292 11.58 -6.01 -1.78
C GLY A 292 10.97 -7.25 -2.39
N CYS A 293 11.73 -8.32 -2.41
CA CYS A 293 11.26 -9.63 -2.84
C CYS A 293 11.55 -10.64 -1.74
N LEU A 294 10.48 -11.18 -1.16
CA LEU A 294 10.55 -12.21 -0.13
C LEU A 294 10.77 -13.56 -0.81
N SER A 295 11.68 -14.37 -0.28
CA SER A 295 11.79 -15.79 -0.65
C SER A 295 10.94 -16.60 0.32
N VAL A 296 9.98 -17.33 -0.24
CA VAL A 296 9.00 -18.14 0.47
C VAL A 296 9.26 -19.61 0.16
N THR A 297 9.56 -20.40 1.17
CA THR A 297 9.78 -21.85 1.04
C THR A 297 8.79 -22.61 1.90
N THR A 298 8.07 -23.56 1.31
CA THR A 298 7.12 -24.40 2.03
C THR A 298 7.82 -25.55 2.75
N GLY A 299 7.45 -25.76 4.00
CA GLY A 299 7.88 -26.89 4.82
C GLY A 299 6.85 -28.03 4.82
N PRO A 300 6.87 -28.89 5.86
CA PRO A 300 5.94 -30.00 6.01
C PRO A 300 4.48 -29.57 5.85
N GLY A 301 3.73 -30.29 5.02
CA GLY A 301 2.33 -29.98 4.73
C GLY A 301 2.11 -28.88 3.69
N GLY A 302 3.18 -28.30 3.12
CA GLY A 302 3.06 -27.27 2.09
C GLY A 302 2.39 -26.00 2.63
N THR A 303 1.49 -25.41 1.85
CA THR A 303 0.59 -24.33 2.32
C THR A 303 -0.64 -24.83 3.09
N GLY A 304 -0.74 -26.12 3.40
CA GLY A 304 -1.89 -26.72 4.08
C GLY A 304 -3.18 -26.73 3.26
N ASN A 305 -4.33 -26.91 3.94
CA ASN A 305 -5.65 -27.02 3.30
C ASN A 305 -6.27 -25.65 2.93
N THR A 306 -5.59 -24.55 3.26
CA THR A 306 -5.98 -23.17 2.90
C THR A 306 -5.98 -22.90 1.38
N SER A 307 -5.61 -23.91 0.59
CA SER A 307 -5.71 -24.01 -0.86
C SER A 307 -4.84 -23.06 -1.67
N THR A 308 -4.16 -22.08 -1.05
CA THR A 308 -3.40 -21.03 -1.77
C THR A 308 -2.38 -20.30 -0.86
N LEU A 309 -1.28 -19.80 -1.43
CA LEU A 309 -0.31 -18.98 -0.69
C LEU A 309 -0.89 -17.63 -0.22
N ARG A 310 -1.95 -17.15 -0.89
CA ARG A 310 -2.74 -15.97 -0.49
C ARG A 310 -3.07 -15.96 1.02
N ALA A 311 -3.48 -17.10 1.58
CA ALA A 311 -3.93 -17.16 2.97
C ALA A 311 -2.84 -16.76 3.97
N TRP A 312 -1.58 -16.91 3.57
CA TRP A 312 -0.42 -16.63 4.42
C TRP A 312 0.02 -15.16 4.36
N LEU A 313 -0.37 -14.41 3.32
CA LEU A 313 0.25 -13.12 2.98
C LEU A 313 -0.75 -11.98 2.76
N ARG A 314 -2.05 -12.27 2.65
CA ARG A 314 -3.09 -11.25 2.49
C ARG A 314 -3.33 -10.45 3.77
N ASP A 315 -3.95 -9.29 3.62
CA ASP A 315 -4.54 -8.54 4.73
C ASP A 315 -5.90 -9.16 5.11
N TYR A 316 -6.08 -9.37 6.41
CA TYR A 316 -7.31 -9.88 7.02
C TYR A 316 -7.96 -8.86 7.95
N ALA A 317 -7.32 -7.72 8.20
CA ALA A 317 -7.93 -6.63 8.96
C ALA A 317 -9.16 -6.08 8.23
N VAL A 318 -9.22 -6.22 6.90
CA VAL A 318 -10.36 -5.83 6.07
C VAL A 318 -10.90 -7.05 5.33
N VAL A 319 -12.18 -7.39 5.57
CA VAL A 319 -12.83 -8.54 4.92
C VAL A 319 -13.37 -8.10 3.56
N MET A 320 -12.94 -8.79 2.48
CA MET A 320 -13.43 -8.57 1.11
C MET A 320 -13.26 -7.13 0.59
N SER A 321 -12.26 -6.41 1.09
CA SER A 321 -11.88 -5.10 0.58
C SER A 321 -10.36 -4.91 0.70
N ASN A 322 -9.80 -3.94 -0.02
CA ASN A 322 -8.38 -3.56 0.08
C ASN A 322 -8.06 -2.86 1.41
N SER A 323 -6.78 -2.60 1.64
CA SER A 323 -6.28 -1.87 2.82
C SER A 323 -6.93 -0.49 3.00
N ARG A 324 -7.40 0.13 1.90
CA ARG A 324 -8.10 1.42 1.88
C ARG A 324 -9.60 1.32 2.19
N GLN A 325 -10.15 0.11 2.35
CA GLN A 325 -11.57 -0.17 2.60
C GLN A 325 -12.51 0.30 1.47
N GLU A 326 -12.04 0.28 0.23
CA GLU A 326 -12.87 0.67 -0.92
C GLU A 326 -13.88 -0.42 -1.29
N GLU A 327 -15.11 -0.01 -1.61
CA GLU A 327 -16.17 -0.91 -2.05
C GLU A 327 -15.83 -1.57 -3.41
N GLY A 328 -16.21 -2.84 -3.59
CA GLY A 328 -16.02 -3.54 -4.86
C GLY A 328 -14.60 -4.04 -5.14
N THR A 329 -13.70 -3.96 -4.16
CA THR A 329 -12.30 -4.43 -4.29
C THR A 329 -12.08 -5.89 -3.96
N ALA A 330 -13.15 -6.61 -3.61
CA ALA A 330 -13.08 -8.01 -3.21
C ALA A 330 -12.18 -8.83 -4.14
N ASP A 331 -12.38 -8.76 -5.46
CA ASP A 331 -11.62 -9.57 -6.44
C ASP A 331 -10.15 -9.16 -6.58
N ALA A 332 -9.84 -7.86 -6.59
CA ALA A 332 -8.48 -7.34 -6.76
C ALA A 332 -7.61 -7.58 -5.52
N SER A 333 -8.19 -7.46 -4.33
CA SER A 333 -7.50 -7.73 -3.06
C SER A 333 -7.45 -9.22 -2.75
N TYR A 334 -8.42 -10.01 -3.23
CA TYR A 334 -8.52 -11.43 -2.85
C TYR A 334 -7.22 -12.17 -3.14
N ALA A 335 -6.66 -12.07 -4.34
CA ALA A 335 -5.50 -12.88 -4.70
C ALA A 335 -4.16 -12.22 -4.39
N SER A 336 -4.15 -11.11 -3.65
CA SER A 336 -2.97 -10.26 -3.44
C SER A 336 -2.23 -10.55 -2.13
N SER A 337 -0.92 -10.28 -2.08
CA SER A 337 -0.11 -10.23 -0.85
C SER A 337 -0.11 -8.82 -0.23
N ASP A 338 -1.30 -8.31 0.06
CA ASP A 338 -1.53 -6.94 0.55
C ASP A 338 -1.36 -6.77 2.07
N GLY A 339 -1.17 -7.86 2.82
CA GLY A 339 -0.97 -7.85 4.28
C GLY A 339 0.47 -7.64 4.74
N LEU A 340 1.42 -7.57 3.80
CA LEU A 340 2.84 -7.39 4.08
C LEU A 340 3.13 -5.89 4.25
N THR A 341 3.17 -5.41 5.49
CA THR A 341 3.33 -3.97 5.78
C THR A 341 4.67 -3.68 6.44
N LEU A 342 5.13 -2.41 6.38
CA LEU A 342 6.30 -1.96 7.12
C LEU A 342 5.90 -1.15 8.36
N LEU A 343 6.68 -1.27 9.44
CA LEU A 343 6.55 -0.42 10.63
C LEU A 343 7.65 0.66 10.65
N THR A 344 7.25 1.91 10.83
CA THR A 344 8.17 3.06 10.98
C THR A 344 7.56 4.09 11.93
N GLY A 345 8.36 4.60 12.88
CA GLY A 345 7.83 5.52 13.90
C GLY A 345 6.64 4.91 14.64
N ASP A 346 5.48 5.55 14.56
CA ASP A 346 4.19 5.05 15.07
C ASP A 346 3.22 4.68 13.95
N GLN A 347 3.72 4.46 12.73
CA GLN A 347 2.93 4.15 11.55
C GLN A 347 3.18 2.75 10.99
N ARG A 348 2.13 2.21 10.39
CA ARG A 348 2.12 1.08 9.48
C ARG A 348 1.99 1.60 8.05
N LEU A 349 2.92 1.20 7.19
CA LEU A 349 2.95 1.51 5.77
C LEU A 349 2.47 0.28 5.02
N PHE A 350 1.38 0.42 4.27
CA PHE A 350 0.86 -0.63 3.41
C PHE A 350 1.66 -0.69 2.10
N PRO A 351 1.58 -1.79 1.34
CA PRO A 351 2.08 -1.82 -0.02
C PRO A 351 1.58 -0.59 -0.79
N ALA A 352 2.48 0.04 -1.54
CA ALA A 352 2.11 1.10 -2.46
C ALA A 352 1.11 0.55 -3.49
N ASP A 353 0.25 1.40 -4.02
CA ASP A 353 -0.85 0.98 -4.88
C ASP A 353 -1.08 2.00 -6.01
N TYR A 354 -2.00 1.70 -6.91
CA TYR A 354 -2.36 2.55 -8.03
C TYR A 354 -3.79 2.27 -8.46
N VAL A 355 -4.41 3.22 -9.17
CA VAL A 355 -5.71 3.02 -9.81
C VAL A 355 -5.50 2.68 -11.28
N PRO A 356 -5.79 1.45 -11.73
CA PRO A 356 -5.77 1.11 -13.15
C PRO A 356 -6.70 2.03 -13.96
N PRO A 357 -6.36 2.43 -15.21
CA PRO A 357 -7.17 3.38 -15.97
C PRO A 357 -8.64 2.98 -16.20
N SER A 358 -8.97 1.68 -16.13
CA SER A 358 -10.34 1.19 -16.27
C SER A 358 -11.00 0.79 -14.93
N ALA A 359 -10.41 1.19 -13.81
CA ALA A 359 -10.89 0.90 -12.45
C ALA A 359 -11.14 2.19 -11.67
N THR A 360 -11.91 2.07 -10.59
CA THR A 360 -12.17 3.17 -9.63
C THR A 360 -11.58 2.87 -8.26
N THR A 361 -10.78 1.82 -8.17
CA THR A 361 -10.27 1.28 -6.92
C THR A 361 -8.79 0.96 -7.04
N HIS A 362 -8.11 0.97 -5.90
CA HIS A 362 -6.68 0.79 -5.81
C HIS A 362 -6.29 -0.67 -5.86
N THR A 363 -5.26 -0.96 -6.65
CA THR A 363 -4.59 -2.25 -6.77
C THR A 363 -3.21 -2.16 -6.14
N PRO A 364 -2.84 -3.05 -5.19
CA PRO A 364 -1.53 -3.05 -4.58
C PRO A 364 -0.43 -3.44 -5.58
N LEU A 365 0.73 -2.80 -5.49
CA LEU A 365 1.95 -3.13 -6.23
C LEU A 365 2.64 -4.31 -5.57
N THR A 366 2.05 -5.47 -5.76
CA THR A 366 2.50 -6.74 -5.20
C THR A 366 2.02 -7.91 -6.07
N GLU A 367 2.39 -9.13 -5.71
CA GLU A 367 1.83 -10.33 -6.32
C GLU A 367 0.31 -10.38 -6.14
N SER A 368 -0.44 -10.36 -7.25
CA SER A 368 -1.91 -10.24 -7.27
C SER A 368 -2.63 -11.51 -7.71
N LYS A 369 -1.91 -12.62 -7.85
CA LYS A 369 -2.42 -13.90 -8.40
C LYS A 369 -2.01 -15.11 -7.57
N LEU A 370 -1.94 -14.97 -6.24
CA LEU A 370 -1.52 -16.05 -5.34
C LEU A 370 -2.55 -17.18 -5.18
N SER A 371 -3.69 -17.10 -5.88
CA SER A 371 -4.78 -18.07 -5.77
C SER A 371 -5.03 -18.95 -7.00
N VAL A 372 -4.33 -18.73 -8.12
CA VAL A 372 -4.68 -19.36 -9.41
C VAL A 372 -4.09 -20.75 -9.63
N ASP A 373 -2.98 -21.10 -8.97
CA ASP A 373 -2.25 -22.35 -9.26
C ASP A 373 -2.39 -23.43 -8.17
N GLY A 374 -3.28 -23.21 -7.20
CA GLY A 374 -3.54 -24.14 -6.10
C GLY A 374 -2.49 -24.10 -4.98
N PRO A 375 -2.50 -25.07 -4.06
CA PRO A 375 -1.57 -25.09 -2.93
C PRO A 375 -0.16 -25.43 -3.39
N LEU A 376 0.84 -24.80 -2.75
CA LEU A 376 2.23 -25.16 -2.95
C LEU A 376 2.56 -26.41 -2.13
N ASN A 377 3.14 -27.41 -2.79
CA ASN A 377 3.58 -28.65 -2.14
C ASN A 377 4.77 -28.41 -1.20
N GLU A 378 5.02 -29.33 -0.28
CA GLU A 378 6.22 -29.31 0.58
C GLU A 378 7.52 -29.19 -0.24
N GLY A 379 8.42 -28.31 0.19
CA GLY A 379 9.70 -28.04 -0.45
C GLY A 379 9.65 -27.10 -1.66
N ALA A 380 8.46 -26.61 -2.04
CA ALA A 380 8.32 -25.58 -3.06
C ALA A 380 8.94 -24.25 -2.59
N THR A 381 9.51 -23.50 -3.51
CA THR A 381 9.99 -22.13 -3.27
C THR A 381 9.31 -21.20 -4.25
N THR A 382 9.03 -19.97 -3.85
CA THR A 382 8.53 -18.91 -4.73
C THR A 382 8.99 -17.55 -4.23
N THR A 383 8.89 -16.54 -5.10
CA THR A 383 9.26 -15.16 -4.79
C THR A 383 8.01 -14.30 -4.69
N ILE A 384 7.92 -13.48 -3.65
CA ILE A 384 6.83 -12.51 -3.46
C ILE A 384 7.42 -11.12 -3.46
N CYS A 385 7.20 -10.36 -4.52
CA CYS A 385 7.69 -8.99 -4.60
C CYS A 385 6.61 -8.00 -4.19
N VAL A 386 7.03 -6.97 -3.46
CA VAL A 386 6.16 -5.92 -2.92
C VAL A 386 6.90 -4.59 -3.04
N VAL A 387 6.14 -3.53 -3.34
CA VAL A 387 6.62 -2.15 -3.32
C VAL A 387 6.00 -1.42 -2.13
N TRP A 388 6.81 -0.68 -1.38
CA TRP A 388 6.36 0.16 -0.27
C TRP A 388 6.77 1.62 -0.45
N PRO A 389 6.07 2.55 0.22
CA PRO A 389 6.58 3.88 0.52
C PRO A 389 7.97 3.83 1.18
N ASP A 390 8.87 4.74 0.82
CA ASP A 390 10.15 4.84 1.51
C ASP A 390 9.98 5.35 2.95
N THR A 391 10.66 4.70 3.87
CA THR A 391 10.65 5.01 5.30
C THR A 391 11.68 6.09 5.68
N GLY A 392 12.62 6.39 4.77
CA GLY A 392 13.78 7.23 5.06
C GLY A 392 14.80 6.60 6.04
N GLN A 393 14.63 5.33 6.41
CA GLN A 393 15.51 4.60 7.33
C GLN A 393 16.55 3.74 6.58
N ASP A 394 17.62 3.32 7.26
CA ASP A 394 18.59 2.38 6.69
C ASP A 394 18.21 0.91 6.94
N THR A 395 17.23 0.67 7.80
CA THR A 395 16.67 -0.65 8.08
C THR A 395 15.15 -0.60 8.16
N ALA A 396 14.48 -1.68 7.76
CA ALA A 396 13.02 -1.83 7.89
C ALA A 396 12.65 -2.96 8.84
N THR A 397 11.41 -2.88 9.34
CA THR A 397 10.71 -3.99 9.99
C THR A 397 9.44 -4.28 9.20
N LEU A 398 9.33 -5.50 8.67
CA LEU A 398 8.12 -6.01 8.02
C LEU A 398 7.26 -6.72 9.07
N ASP A 399 5.98 -6.36 9.10
CA ASP A 399 4.99 -6.91 10.01
C ASP A 399 3.77 -7.39 9.22
N HIS A 400 3.43 -8.67 9.39
CA HIS A 400 2.21 -9.28 8.89
C HIS A 400 1.32 -9.61 10.07
N GLN A 401 0.13 -8.99 10.12
CA GLN A 401 -0.74 -9.05 11.30
C GLN A 401 -1.51 -10.38 11.44
N GLY A 402 -1.43 -11.26 10.45
CA GLY A 402 -2.22 -12.49 10.40
C GLY A 402 -3.72 -12.22 10.28
N ALA A 403 -4.52 -13.23 10.60
CA ALA A 403 -5.96 -13.19 10.45
C ALA A 403 -6.71 -13.13 11.78
N LYS A 404 -7.31 -11.96 12.11
CA LYS A 404 -8.13 -11.80 13.34
C LYS A 404 -9.25 -12.85 13.47
N LEU A 405 -9.85 -13.26 12.35
CA LEU A 405 -10.90 -14.29 12.31
C LEU A 405 -10.39 -15.70 12.66
N PHE A 406 -9.07 -15.91 12.68
CA PHE A 406 -8.41 -17.18 12.94
C PHE A 406 -7.31 -17.02 14.02
N GLU A 407 -7.57 -16.24 15.07
CA GLU A 407 -6.63 -16.05 16.21
C GLU A 407 -5.23 -15.58 15.77
N ASP A 408 -5.19 -14.65 14.82
CA ASP A 408 -3.96 -14.09 14.24
C ASP A 408 -3.08 -15.13 13.53
N ALA A 409 -3.70 -16.21 13.03
CA ALA A 409 -3.05 -17.19 12.16
C ALA A 409 -2.25 -16.52 11.05
N TYR A 410 -1.11 -17.13 10.71
CA TYR A 410 -0.19 -16.69 9.67
C TYR A 410 0.59 -15.41 9.97
N ALA A 411 0.37 -14.74 11.11
CA ALA A 411 1.16 -13.57 11.50
C ALA A 411 2.65 -13.89 11.62
N PHE A 412 3.50 -12.93 11.27
CA PHE A 412 4.95 -12.99 11.51
C PHE A 412 5.58 -11.60 11.43
N ARG A 413 6.80 -11.49 11.95
CA ARG A 413 7.60 -10.26 11.85
C ARG A 413 9.02 -10.55 11.40
N LEU A 414 9.50 -9.78 10.43
CA LEU A 414 10.90 -9.74 10.01
C LEU A 414 11.50 -8.40 10.42
N THR A 415 12.57 -8.44 11.21
CA THR A 415 13.27 -7.25 11.72
C THR A 415 14.63 -7.06 11.04
N ASN A 416 15.27 -5.90 11.23
CA ASN A 416 16.65 -5.67 10.77
C ASN A 416 16.87 -5.90 9.25
N ILE A 417 15.86 -5.62 8.42
CA ILE A 417 15.97 -5.77 6.97
C ILE A 417 16.81 -4.60 6.44
N PRO A 418 18.00 -4.83 5.84
CA PRO A 418 18.83 -3.75 5.34
C PRO A 418 18.20 -3.05 4.12
N ILE A 419 18.25 -1.73 4.09
CA ILE A 419 17.85 -0.92 2.93
C ILE A 419 19.11 -0.45 2.20
N THR A 420 19.18 -0.73 0.90
CA THR A 420 20.27 -0.32 0.01
C THR A 420 19.76 0.68 -1.02
N GLN A 421 20.61 1.57 -1.53
CA GLN A 421 20.26 2.40 -2.70
C GLN A 421 20.63 1.68 -3.99
N GLU A 422 19.84 1.91 -5.06
CA GLU A 422 20.13 1.44 -6.42
C GLU A 422 21.26 2.22 -7.09
#